data_AF-A0A7C7FRZ1-F1
#
_entry.id   AF-A0A7C7FRZ1-F1
#
_cell.length_a   1.000
_cell.length_b   1.000
_cell.length_c   1.000
_cell.angle_alpha   90.00
_cell.angle_beta   90.00
_cell.angle_gamma   90.00
#
_symmetry.space_group_name_H-M   'P 1'
#
loop_
_entity.id
_entity.type
_entity.pdbx_description
1 polymer ?
#
loop_
_entity_poly.entity_id
_entity_poly.type
_entity_poly.pdbx_seq_one_letter_code
_entity_poly.pdbx_strand_id
1 'polypeptide(L)'
;MGIIFNIGRYTRFIAMVMRKPDKWMIFRRQLEKEMTIIGLESVGIVALLSVFMGAVMCLQTAHQISGWIPVYTIGFTVRQTMILEFSPTLIPVILAGKVGSNIASQLGTMRVTEQIDALEI
;
A
#
# COMPACT_ATOMS: atom_id res chain seq x y z
N MET A 1 6.85 -27.35 16.12
CA MET A 1 6.58 -27.76 14.72
C MET A 1 5.40 -27.04 14.05
N GLY A 2 4.59 -26.19 14.72
CA GLY A 2 3.42 -25.55 14.08
C GLY A 2 3.74 -24.41 13.10
N ILE A 3 4.82 -23.65 13.33
CA ILE A 3 5.18 -22.48 12.50
C ILE A 3 5.52 -22.91 11.05
N ILE A 4 6.33 -23.96 10.90
CA ILE A 4 6.74 -24.48 9.59
C ILE A 4 5.52 -24.98 8.79
N PHE A 5 4.58 -25.64 9.47
CA PHE A 5 3.35 -26.12 8.84
C PHE A 5 2.44 -24.97 8.37
N ASN A 6 2.27 -23.92 9.17
CA ASN A 6 1.48 -22.75 8.79
C ASN A 6 2.12 -21.97 7.63
N ILE A 7 3.44 -21.82 7.65
CA ILE A 7 4.18 -21.21 6.53
C ILE A 7 3.98 -22.03 5.25
N GLY A 8 4.07 -23.37 5.33
CA GLY A 8 3.83 -24.25 4.18
C GLY A 8 2.42 -24.11 3.62
N ARG A 9 1.40 -24.06 4.48
CA ARG A 9 0.00 -23.85 4.08
C ARG A 9 -0.19 -22.50 3.40
N TYR A 10 0.34 -21.43 3.99
CA TYR A 10 0.26 -20.08 3.43
C TYR A 10 0.95 -19.97 2.07
N THR A 11 2.15 -20.55 1.95
CA THR A 11 2.91 -20.56 0.69
C THR A 11 2.15 -21.30 -0.41
N ARG A 12 1.54 -22.44 -0.10
CA ARG A 12 0.70 -23.18 -1.05
C ARG A 12 -0.55 -22.39 -1.44
N PHE A 13 -1.18 -21.68 -0.49
CA PHE A 13 -2.32 -20.81 -0.77
C PHE A 13 -1.94 -19.69 -1.75
N ILE A 14 -0.85 -18.97 -1.50
CA ILE A 14 -0.32 -17.93 -2.41
C ILE A 14 -0.03 -18.53 -3.80
N ALA A 15 0.59 -19.71 -3.87
CA ALA A 15 0.88 -20.37 -5.13
C ALA A 15 -0.40 -20.75 -5.91
N MET A 16 -1.49 -21.10 -5.21
CA MET A 16 -2.79 -21.36 -5.84
C MET A 16 -3.42 -20.08 -6.39
N VAL A 17 -3.38 -18.98 -5.64
CA VAL A 17 -3.90 -17.66 -6.08
C VAL A 17 -3.18 -17.16 -7.34
N MET A 18 -1.89 -17.47 -7.49
CA MET A 18 -1.09 -17.08 -8.66
C MET A 18 -1.34 -17.94 -9.91
N ARG A 19 -2.11 -19.04 -9.83
CA ARG A 19 -2.45 -19.86 -11.02
C ARG A 19 -3.49 -19.14 -11.90
N LYS A 20 -3.58 -19.55 -13.17
CA LYS A 20 -4.51 -18.96 -14.14
C LYS A 20 -5.94 -18.97 -13.58
N PRO A 21 -6.66 -17.83 -13.62
CA PRO A 21 -8.03 -17.76 -13.12
C PRO A 21 -8.98 -18.52 -14.04
N ASP A 22 -9.94 -19.24 -13.45
CA ASP A 22 -10.88 -20.11 -14.17
C ASP A 22 -11.81 -19.36 -15.12
N LYS A 23 -12.14 -18.10 -14.80
CA LYS A 23 -13.04 -17.24 -15.58
C LYS A 23 -12.45 -15.84 -15.76
N TRP A 24 -11.73 -15.66 -16.87
CA TRP A 24 -11.01 -14.41 -17.17
C TRP A 24 -11.90 -13.16 -17.15
N MET A 25 -13.15 -13.28 -17.60
CA MET A 25 -14.07 -12.13 -17.66
C MET A 25 -14.47 -11.61 -16.27
N ILE A 26 -14.76 -12.53 -15.34
CA ILE A 26 -15.15 -12.17 -13.97
C ILE A 26 -13.95 -11.57 -13.25
N PHE A 27 -12.77 -12.16 -13.43
CA PHE A 27 -11.53 -11.67 -12.84
C PHE A 27 -11.23 -10.24 -13.26
N ARG A 28 -11.28 -9.91 -14.55
CA ARG A 28 -11.02 -8.53 -15.03
C ARG A 28 -11.98 -7.51 -14.43
N ARG A 29 -13.28 -7.81 -14.43
CA ARG A 29 -14.29 -6.91 -13.87
C ARG A 29 -14.07 -6.68 -12.36
N GLN A 30 -13.72 -7.72 -11.62
CA GLN A 30 -13.43 -7.59 -10.19
C GLN A 30 -12.14 -6.81 -9.94
N LEU A 31 -11.11 -7.04 -10.75
CA LEU A 31 -9.82 -6.36 -10.64
C LEU A 31 -9.95 -4.86 -10.92
N GLU A 32 -10.72 -4.46 -11.93
CA GLU A 32 -11.04 -3.04 -12.20
C GLU A 32 -11.79 -2.38 -11.04
N LYS A 33 -12.77 -3.07 -10.47
CA LYS A 33 -13.51 -2.60 -9.29
C LYS A 33 -12.57 -2.38 -8.10
N GLU A 34 -11.70 -3.35 -7.82
CA GLU A 34 -10.79 -3.31 -6.68
C GLU A 34 -9.70 -2.24 -6.87
N MET A 35 -9.14 -2.10 -8.08
CA MET A 35 -8.20 -1.01 -8.39
C MET A 35 -8.84 0.36 -8.17
N THR A 36 -10.10 0.52 -8.57
CA THR A 36 -10.83 1.79 -8.42
C THR A 36 -11.05 2.12 -6.95
N ILE A 37 -11.51 1.15 -6.15
CA ILE A 37 -11.75 1.32 -4.71
C ILE A 37 -10.43 1.61 -3.99
N ILE A 38 -9.44 0.74 -4.12
CA ILE A 38 -8.15 0.88 -3.43
C ILE A 38 -7.45 2.17 -3.86
N GLY A 39 -7.47 2.48 -5.15
CA GLY A 39 -6.85 3.68 -5.71
C GLY A 39 -7.51 4.95 -5.19
N LEU A 40 -8.80 5.15 -5.49
CA LEU A 40 -9.51 6.40 -5.16
C LEU A 40 -9.57 6.65 -3.66
N GLU A 41 -9.86 5.64 -2.85
CA GLU A 41 -9.92 5.83 -1.39
C GLU A 41 -8.56 6.23 -0.82
N SER A 42 -7.45 5.89 -1.49
CA SER A 42 -6.10 6.14 -1.00
C SER A 42 -5.52 7.48 -1.46
N VAL A 43 -6.10 8.12 -2.48
CA VAL A 43 -5.64 9.43 -2.96
C VAL A 43 -5.66 10.47 -1.83
N GLY A 44 -6.74 10.51 -1.04
CA GLY A 44 -6.90 11.51 0.02
C GLY A 44 -5.80 11.45 1.09
N ILE A 45 -5.48 10.26 1.58
CA ILE A 45 -4.45 10.09 2.62
C ILE A 45 -3.04 10.35 2.06
N VAL A 46 -2.76 9.90 0.83
CA VAL A 46 -1.46 10.12 0.18
C VAL A 46 -1.22 11.61 -0.11
N ALA A 47 -2.24 12.33 -0.58
CA ALA A 47 -2.14 13.78 -0.83
C ALA A 47 -1.86 14.55 0.46
N LEU A 48 -2.61 14.26 1.52
CA LEU A 48 -2.45 14.90 2.83
C LEU A 48 -1.03 14.69 3.38
N LEU A 49 -0.57 13.44 3.38
CA LEU A 49 0.76 13.07 3.86
C LEU A 49 1.89 13.71 3.04
N SER A 50 1.75 13.75 1.72
CA SER A 50 2.76 14.33 0.83
C SER A 50 2.93 15.83 1.09
N VAL A 51 1.84 16.55 1.36
CA VAL A 51 1.88 17.98 1.69
C VAL A 51 2.57 18.22 3.03
N PHE A 52 2.14 17.52 4.09
CA PHE A 52 2.73 17.70 5.42
C PHE A 52 4.19 17.27 5.46
N MET A 53 4.53 16.15 4.82
CA MET A 53 5.92 15.72 4.78
C MET A 53 6.78 16.68 3.97
N GLY A 54 6.27 17.19 2.84
CA GLY A 54 6.99 18.20 2.05
C GLY A 54 7.34 19.42 2.89
N ALA A 55 6.39 19.90 3.70
CA ALA A 55 6.61 21.01 4.62
C ALA A 55 7.66 20.68 5.70
N VAL A 56 7.56 19.51 6.34
CA VAL A 56 8.52 19.05 7.36
C VAL A 56 9.93 18.96 6.78
N MET A 57 10.09 18.33 5.62
CA MET A 57 11.38 18.19 4.94
C MET A 57 11.97 19.53 4.54
N CYS A 58 11.13 20.47 4.08
CA CYS A 58 11.56 21.82 3.75
C CYS A 58 12.11 22.55 4.98
N LEU A 59 11.36 22.55 6.09
CA LEU A 59 11.78 23.18 7.34
C LEU A 59 13.06 22.54 7.90
N GLN A 60 13.13 21.21 7.88
CA GLN A 60 14.30 20.47 8.35
C GLN A 60 15.55 20.76 7.50
N THR A 61 15.39 20.81 6.18
CA THR A 61 16.50 21.11 5.26
C THR A 61 16.96 22.57 5.39
N ALA A 62 16.02 23.51 5.52
CA ALA A 62 16.32 24.91 5.73
C ALA A 62 17.08 25.14 7.05
N HIS A 63 16.76 24.40 8.11
CA HIS A 63 17.49 24.48 9.37
C HIS A 63 18.91 23.89 9.30
N GLN A 64 19.12 22.84 8.50
CA GLN A 64 20.42 22.20 8.35
C GLN A 64 21.40 23.02 7.51
N ILE A 65 20.91 23.84 6.58
CA ILE A 65 21.76 24.70 5.75
C ILE A 65 22.17 25.94 6.56
N SER A 66 23.36 25.88 7.16
CA SER A 66 23.99 26.99 7.86
C SER A 66 24.78 27.86 6.88
N GLY A 67 24.16 28.89 6.31
CA GLY A 67 24.79 30.10 5.71
C GLY A 67 25.75 29.96 4.51
N TRP A 68 26.35 28.81 4.26
CA TRP A 68 27.40 28.59 3.26
C TRP A 68 26.87 28.01 1.95
N ILE A 69 25.64 27.48 1.96
CA ILE A 69 25.03 26.77 0.83
C ILE A 69 23.90 27.63 0.24
N PRO A 70 23.77 27.74 -1.09
CA PRO A 70 22.71 28.51 -1.72
C PRO A 70 21.29 28.01 -1.39
N VAL A 71 20.35 28.93 -1.24
CA VAL A 71 18.94 28.65 -0.88
C VAL A 71 18.23 27.72 -1.87
N TYR A 72 18.59 27.76 -3.16
CA TYR A 72 18.01 26.86 -4.17
C TYR A 72 18.30 25.38 -3.89
N THR A 73 19.36 25.08 -3.13
CA THR A 73 19.76 23.72 -2.75
C THR A 73 18.71 23.07 -1.85
N ILE A 74 17.93 23.86 -1.10
CA ILE A 74 16.81 23.37 -0.28
C ILE A 74 15.79 22.66 -1.16
N GLY A 75 15.31 23.32 -2.21
CA GLY A 75 14.31 22.76 -3.12
C GLY A 75 14.83 21.53 -3.87
N PHE A 76 16.10 21.55 -4.28
CA PHE A 76 16.73 20.41 -4.95
C PHE A 76 16.83 19.18 -4.04
N THR A 77 17.28 19.38 -2.80
CA THR A 77 17.43 18.32 -1.80
C THR A 77 16.08 17.73 -1.42
N VAL A 78 15.11 18.58 -1.09
CA VAL A 78 13.74 18.14 -0.73
C VAL A 78 13.11 17.33 -1.86
N ARG A 79 13.27 17.78 -3.12
CA ARG A 79 12.78 17.04 -4.29
C ARG A 79 13.41 15.64 -4.39
N GLN A 80 14.74 15.55 -4.27
CA GLN A 80 15.43 14.26 -4.37
C GLN A 80 15.01 13.31 -3.25
N THR A 81 15.04 13.76 -2.00
CA THR A 81 14.68 12.94 -0.85
C THR A 81 13.21 12.50 -0.91
N MET A 82 12.31 13.37 -1.37
CA MET A 82 10.90 13.03 -1.53
C MET A 82 10.68 11.92 -2.57
N ILE A 83 11.35 12.01 -3.72
CA ILE A 83 11.16 11.05 -4.82
C ILE A 83 11.88 9.73 -4.55
N LEU A 84 13.13 9.78 -4.07
CA LEU A 84 14.00 8.62 -3.98
C LEU A 84 13.87 7.85 -2.66
N GLU A 85 13.49 8.52 -1.57
CA GLU A 85 13.43 7.88 -0.26
C GLU A 85 11.99 7.83 0.25
N PHE A 86 11.33 8.98 0.34
CA PHE A 86 10.02 9.06 1.01
C PHE A 86 8.92 8.32 0.24
N SER A 87 8.80 8.59 -1.06
CA SER A 87 7.77 8.00 -1.92
C SER A 87 7.82 6.47 -1.96
N PRO A 88 8.98 5.80 -2.18
CA PRO A 88 9.04 4.34 -2.21
C PRO A 88 8.99 3.67 -0.84
N THR A 89 9.24 4.39 0.26
CA THR A 89 9.28 3.79 1.61
C THR A 89 7.98 4.02 2.38
N LEU A 90 7.56 5.28 2.54
CA LEU A 90 6.49 5.61 3.47
C LEU A 90 5.09 5.44 2.87
N ILE A 91 4.92 5.72 1.58
CA ILE A 91 3.62 5.51 0.92
C ILE A 91 3.21 4.02 0.96
N PRO A 92 4.07 3.05 0.56
CA PRO A 92 3.69 1.64 0.60
C PRO A 92 3.41 1.11 2.01
N VAL A 93 4.17 1.54 3.01
CA VAL A 93 3.96 1.11 4.41
C VAL A 93 2.59 1.56 4.91
N ILE A 94 2.22 2.81 4.64
CA ILE A 94 0.92 3.37 5.06
C ILE A 94 -0.23 2.71 4.28
N LEU A 95 -0.06 2.51 2.98
CA LEU A 95 -1.05 1.82 2.15
C LEU A 95 -1.23 0.36 2.57
N ALA A 96 -0.14 -0.36 2.89
CA ALA A 96 -0.22 -1.73 3.36
C ALA A 96 -1.07 -1.85 4.64
N GLY A 97 -0.94 -0.90 5.56
CA GLY A 97 -1.77 -0.84 6.77
C GLY A 97 -3.24 -0.58 6.46
N LYS A 98 -3.55 0.51 5.74
CA LYS A 98 -4.94 0.90 5.44
C LYS A 98 -5.64 -0.12 4.55
N VAL A 99 -5.05 -0.43 3.40
CA VAL A 99 -5.62 -1.31 2.39
C VAL A 99 -5.63 -2.75 2.88
N GLY A 100 -4.55 -3.21 3.53
CA GLY A 100 -4.48 -4.57 4.10
C GLY A 100 -5.53 -4.80 5.18
N SER A 101 -5.77 -3.82 6.06
CA SER A 101 -6.84 -3.89 7.07
C SER A 101 -8.24 -3.95 6.45
N ASN A 102 -8.49 -3.12 5.43
CA ASN A 102 -9.77 -3.16 4.70
C ASN A 102 -10.01 -4.52 4.04
N ILE A 103 -9.02 -5.08 3.34
CA ILE A 103 -9.12 -6.40 2.70
C ILE A 103 -9.33 -7.50 3.76
N ALA A 104 -8.57 -7.48 4.86
CA ALA A 104 -8.70 -8.46 5.93
C ALA A 104 -10.09 -8.41 6.60
N SER A 105 -10.63 -7.21 6.82
CA SER A 105 -11.97 -7.01 7.37
C SER A 105 -13.08 -7.53 6.44
N GLN A 106 -12.94 -7.29 5.14
CA GLN A 106 -13.88 -7.80 4.14
C GLN A 106 -13.87 -9.34 4.09
N LEU A 107 -12.68 -9.94 4.00
CA LEU A 107 -12.53 -11.41 4.03
C LEU A 107 -13.04 -12.00 5.35
N GLY A 108 -12.79 -11.33 6.48
CA GLY A 108 -13.33 -11.72 7.78
C GLY A 108 -14.86 -11.72 7.81
N THR A 109 -15.48 -10.67 7.26
CA THR A 109 -16.95 -10.57 7.14
C THR A 109 -17.50 -11.68 6.26
N MET A 110 -16.87 -11.95 5.12
CA MET A 110 -17.27 -13.06 4.22
C MET A 110 -17.14 -14.43 4.89
N ARG A 111 -16.15 -14.60 5.78
CA ARG A 111 -16.00 -15.83 6.57
C ARG A 111 -17.10 -15.98 7.62
N VAL A 112 -17.39 -14.92 8.38
CA VAL A 112 -18.41 -14.92 9.45
C VAL A 112 -19.82 -15.11 8.87
N THR A 113 -20.05 -14.61 7.66
CA THR A 113 -21.32 -14.78 6.92
C THR A 113 -21.37 -16.06 6.07
N GLU A 114 -20.40 -16.97 6.22
CA GLU A 114 -20.30 -18.26 5.51
C GLU A 114 -20.29 -18.15 3.96
N GLN A 115 -20.06 -16.96 3.40
CA GLN A 115 -20.01 -16.75 1.95
C GLN A 115 -18.84 -17.49 1.29
N ILE A 116 -17.73 -17.67 2.03
CA ILE A 116 -16.57 -18.43 1.55
C ILE A 116 -16.92 -19.92 1.45
N ASP A 117 -17.57 -20.47 2.48
CA ASP A 117 -17.93 -21.89 2.51
C ASP A 117 -19.00 -22.20 1.45
N ALA A 118 -19.92 -21.27 1.19
CA ALA A 118 -20.93 -21.39 0.13
C ALA A 118 -20.34 -21.45 -1.31
N LEU A 119 -19.11 -20.96 -1.52
CA LEU A 119 -18.43 -21.02 -2.82
C LEU A 119 -17.62 -22.32 -3.02
N GLU A 120 -17.35 -23.07 -1.95
CA GLU A 120 -16.55 -24.30 -1.97
C GLU A 120 -17.41 -25.57 -2.11
N ILE A 121 -18.74 -25.44 -1.96
CA ILE A 121 -19.76 -26.49 -2.21
C ILE A 121 -20.11 -26.54 -3.70
#